data_AF-A0A9E6D447-F1
#
_entry.id   AF-A0A9E6D447-F1
#
_cell.length_a   1.000
_cell.length_b   1.000
_cell.length_c   1.000
_cell.angle_alpha   90.00
_cell.angle_beta   90.00
_cell.angle_gamma   90.00
#
_symmetry.space_group_name_H-M   'P 1'
#
loop_
_entity.id
_entity.type
_entity.pdbx_description
1 polymer ?
#
loop_
_entity_poly.entity_id
_entity_poly.type
_entity_poly.pdbx_seq_one_letter_code
_entity_poly.pdbx_strand_id
1 'polypeptide(L)'
;MQRLIPLIVLFLCAFLSSNTNAQSLKKRQPLPLVKYNSNVNKPLTSAETAMLREVYGAALETDILSRPQRLKDIKNILRNRFEIIEISNPRDQKKCTLLSEVALFDAYVKTLKRDVVFDMATFNPLKYNFSFYALGTHMYRVDHTNYFIIIKSQHQR
;
A
#
# COMPACT_ATOMS: atom_id res chain seq x y z
N MET A 1 -51.95 38.55 -15.76
CA MET A 1 -50.96 37.54 -16.21
C MET A 1 -49.89 37.24 -15.13
N GLN A 2 -50.26 37.09 -13.85
CA GLN A 2 -49.30 36.84 -12.75
C GLN A 2 -49.49 35.50 -12.03
N ARG A 3 -50.57 34.75 -12.32
CA ARG A 3 -50.86 33.46 -11.67
C ARG A 3 -50.41 32.22 -12.46
N LEU A 4 -49.90 32.41 -13.69
CA LEU A 4 -49.38 31.33 -14.56
C LEU A 4 -47.87 31.10 -14.41
N ILE A 5 -47.14 32.07 -13.85
CA ILE A 5 -45.69 32.02 -13.64
C ILE A 5 -45.26 30.89 -12.67
N PRO A 6 -45.92 30.64 -11.52
CA PRO A 6 -45.46 29.58 -10.62
C PRO A 6 -45.66 28.18 -11.21
N LEU A 7 -46.65 28.00 -12.11
CA LEU A 7 -46.93 26.71 -12.75
C LEU A 7 -45.86 26.36 -13.81
N ILE A 8 -45.37 27.37 -14.53
CA ILE A 8 -44.33 27.22 -15.55
C ILE A 8 -42.97 26.91 -14.90
N VAL A 9 -42.66 27.55 -13.78
CA VAL A 9 -41.42 27.29 -13.02
C VAL A 9 -41.40 25.87 -12.45
N LEU A 10 -42.54 25.36 -11.97
CA LEU A 10 -42.65 23.98 -11.46
C LEU A 10 -42.42 22.94 -12.57
N PHE A 11 -42.90 23.22 -13.79
CA PHE A 11 -42.72 22.33 -14.95
C PHE A 11 -41.27 22.31 -15.47
N LEU A 12 -40.55 23.43 -15.39
CA LEU A 12 -39.14 23.53 -15.76
C LEU A 12 -38.21 22.78 -14.79
N CYS A 13 -38.51 22.77 -13.48
CA CYS A 13 -37.75 22.00 -12.51
C CYS A 13 -37.90 20.48 -12.69
N ALA A 14 -39.05 20.01 -13.22
CA ALA A 14 -39.29 18.59 -13.50
C ALA A 14 -38.54 18.07 -14.74
N PHE A 15 -38.17 18.95 -15.68
CA PHE A 15 -37.42 18.56 -16.88
C PHE A 15 -35.89 18.53 -16.67
N LEU A 16 -35.37 19.24 -15.65
CA LEU A 16 -33.93 19.28 -15.35
C LEU A 16 -33.44 18.10 -14.48
N SER A 17 -34.35 17.33 -13.90
CA SER A 17 -34.02 16.23 -12.97
C SER A 17 -33.81 14.86 -13.65
N SER A 18 -33.89 14.75 -14.97
CA SER A 18 -33.77 13.47 -15.70
C SER A 18 -32.34 13.08 -16.13
N ASN A 19 -31.31 13.84 -15.76
CA ASN A 19 -29.90 13.49 -16.03
C ASN A 19 -29.11 13.10 -14.77
N THR A 20 -29.71 12.32 -13.86
CA THR A 20 -28.91 11.59 -12.87
C THR A 20 -28.23 10.41 -13.57
N ASN A 21 -26.98 10.61 -14.01
CA ASN A 21 -26.08 9.50 -14.29
C ASN A 21 -25.78 8.78 -12.96
N ALA A 22 -26.68 7.87 -12.56
CA ALA A 22 -26.38 6.91 -11.52
C ALA A 22 -25.17 6.09 -11.98
N GLN A 23 -24.12 6.12 -11.18
CA GLN A 23 -22.81 5.56 -11.46
C GLN A 23 -22.94 4.16 -12.08
N SER A 24 -22.33 3.96 -13.25
CA SER A 24 -22.12 2.64 -13.81
C SER A 24 -21.52 1.74 -12.73
N LEU A 25 -22.31 0.78 -12.24
CA LEU A 25 -21.82 -0.39 -11.52
C LEU A 25 -20.99 -1.22 -12.50
N LYS A 26 -19.80 -0.73 -12.91
CA LYS A 26 -18.78 -1.63 -13.44
C LYS A 26 -18.59 -2.67 -12.35
N LYS A 27 -19.07 -3.90 -12.59
CA LYS A 27 -18.98 -5.05 -11.69
C LYS A 27 -17.55 -5.12 -11.15
N ARG A 28 -17.31 -4.57 -9.96
CA ARG A 28 -16.03 -4.69 -9.26
C ARG A 28 -15.95 -6.16 -8.90
N GLN A 29 -15.17 -6.91 -9.68
CA GLN A 29 -14.92 -8.32 -9.40
C GLN A 29 -14.42 -8.43 -7.95
N PRO A 30 -14.97 -9.35 -7.14
CA PRO A 30 -14.50 -9.52 -5.78
C PRO A 30 -13.02 -9.86 -5.81
N LEU A 31 -12.24 -9.22 -4.93
CA LEU A 31 -10.81 -9.51 -4.82
C LEU A 31 -10.64 -10.96 -4.37
N PRO A 32 -9.73 -11.73 -5.01
CA PRO A 32 -9.52 -13.11 -4.62
C PRO A 32 -8.96 -13.17 -3.20
N LEU A 33 -9.28 -14.22 -2.46
CA LEU A 33 -8.75 -14.43 -1.10
C LEU A 33 -7.22 -14.47 -1.14
N VAL A 34 -6.59 -13.87 -0.12
CA VAL A 34 -5.13 -13.88 0.02
C VAL A 34 -4.66 -15.32 0.28
N LYS A 35 -3.80 -15.82 -0.60
CA LYS A 35 -3.12 -17.11 -0.43
C LYS A 35 -1.82 -16.88 0.34
N TYR A 36 -1.67 -17.54 1.48
CA TYR A 36 -0.48 -17.44 2.31
C TYR A 36 0.42 -18.65 2.11
N ASN A 37 1.73 -18.42 1.95
CA ASN A 37 2.72 -19.48 2.01
C ASN A 37 2.80 -20.04 3.44
N SER A 38 3.10 -21.33 3.57
CA SER A 38 3.19 -21.99 4.90
C SER A 38 4.25 -21.37 5.81
N ASN A 39 5.25 -20.68 5.25
CA ASN A 39 6.28 -19.99 6.00
C ASN A 39 5.74 -18.90 6.94
N VAL A 40 4.56 -18.30 6.70
CA VAL A 40 4.01 -17.25 7.58
C VAL A 40 3.60 -17.78 8.96
N ASN A 41 3.40 -19.09 9.09
CA ASN A 41 3.05 -19.72 10.36
C ASN A 41 4.27 -19.89 11.28
N LYS A 42 5.49 -19.79 10.74
CA LYS A 42 6.73 -19.84 11.56
C LYS A 42 6.81 -18.61 12.48
N PRO A 43 7.42 -18.72 13.67
CA PRO A 43 7.71 -17.58 14.55
C PRO A 43 8.48 -16.45 13.83
N LEU A 44 8.44 -15.23 14.38
CA LEU A 44 9.26 -14.13 13.88
C LEU A 44 10.73 -14.45 14.11
N THR A 45 11.59 -14.09 13.16
CA THR A 45 13.04 -14.09 13.38
C THR A 45 13.44 -12.89 14.23
N SER A 46 14.66 -12.90 14.75
CA SER A 46 15.21 -11.75 15.48
C SER A 46 15.27 -10.49 14.61
N ALA A 47 15.61 -10.64 13.32
CA ALA A 47 15.63 -9.54 12.37
C ALA A 47 14.24 -8.94 12.13
N GLU A 48 13.22 -9.79 11.89
CA GLU A 48 11.84 -9.33 11.70
C GLU A 48 11.29 -8.67 12.97
N THR A 49 11.63 -9.20 14.14
CA THR A 49 11.26 -8.60 15.44
C THR A 49 11.90 -7.22 15.62
N ALA A 50 13.17 -7.07 15.24
CA ALA A 50 13.86 -5.79 15.27
C ALA A 50 13.23 -4.77 14.31
N MET A 51 12.94 -5.18 13.07
CA MET A 51 12.24 -4.35 12.08
C MET A 51 10.89 -3.85 12.57
N LEU A 52 10.12 -4.74 13.20
CA LEU A 52 8.83 -4.42 13.80
C LEU A 52 8.97 -3.47 14.98
N ARG A 53 9.93 -3.70 15.88
CA ARG A 53 10.18 -2.85 17.04
C ARG A 53 10.60 -1.43 16.64
N GLU A 54 11.43 -1.30 15.60
CA GLU A 54 11.85 -0.01 15.08
C GLU A 54 10.65 0.84 14.61
N VAL A 55 9.70 0.24 13.92
CA VAL A 55 8.57 0.96 13.30
C VAL A 55 7.40 1.16 14.26
N TYR A 56 7.07 0.16 15.08
CA TYR A 56 5.88 0.19 15.94
C TYR A 56 6.17 0.60 17.38
N GLY A 57 7.43 0.49 17.85
CA GLY A 57 7.83 0.91 19.19
C GLY A 57 6.93 0.32 20.29
N ALA A 58 6.36 1.19 21.12
CA ALA A 58 5.46 0.81 22.21
C ALA A 58 4.13 0.18 21.74
N ALA A 59 3.69 0.46 20.51
CA ALA A 59 2.45 -0.09 19.96
C ALA A 59 2.61 -1.51 19.37
N LEU A 60 3.84 -2.05 19.36
CA LEU A 60 4.12 -3.35 18.75
C LEU A 60 3.24 -4.48 19.30
N GLU A 61 3.09 -4.54 20.61
CA GLU A 61 2.28 -5.59 21.25
C GLU A 61 0.79 -5.44 20.93
N THR A 62 0.23 -4.24 21.08
CA THR A 62 -1.21 -3.99 20.96
C THR A 62 -1.72 -3.99 19.52
N ASP A 63 -0.89 -3.54 18.57
CA ASP A 63 -1.34 -3.33 17.20
C ASP A 63 -0.88 -4.41 16.24
N ILE A 64 0.17 -5.15 16.59
CA ILE A 64 0.70 -6.23 15.75
C ILE A 64 0.62 -7.59 16.44
N LEU A 65 1.32 -7.78 17.56
CA LEU A 65 1.56 -9.12 18.11
C LEU A 65 0.29 -9.76 18.71
N SER A 66 -0.54 -8.96 19.36
CA SER A 66 -1.86 -9.38 19.88
C SER A 66 -2.93 -9.57 18.80
N ARG A 67 -2.63 -9.26 17.53
CA ARG A 67 -3.57 -9.34 16.40
C ARG A 67 -3.09 -10.39 15.38
N PRO A 68 -3.50 -11.67 15.51
CA PRO A 68 -2.93 -12.78 14.74
C PRO A 68 -2.97 -12.59 13.23
N GLN A 69 -4.09 -12.08 12.70
CA GLN A 69 -4.21 -11.82 11.26
C GLN A 69 -3.27 -10.71 10.81
N ARG A 70 -3.14 -9.63 11.58
CA ARG A 70 -2.22 -8.52 11.26
C ARG A 70 -0.77 -8.98 11.26
N LEU A 71 -0.37 -9.77 12.26
CA LEU A 71 0.94 -10.38 12.31
C LEU A 71 1.20 -11.29 11.09
N LYS A 72 0.20 -12.09 10.71
CA LYS A 72 0.27 -12.95 9.52
C LYS A 72 0.46 -12.14 8.24
N ASP A 73 -0.27 -11.02 8.09
CA ASP A 73 -0.15 -10.13 6.93
C ASP A 73 1.25 -9.51 6.83
N ILE A 74 1.81 -9.05 7.95
CA ILE A 74 3.15 -8.46 7.97
C ILE A 74 4.22 -9.51 7.68
N LYS A 75 4.11 -10.72 8.24
CA LYS A 75 5.00 -11.83 7.87
C LYS A 75 4.92 -12.13 6.37
N ASN A 76 3.73 -12.06 5.78
CA ASN A 76 3.57 -12.25 4.35
C ASN A 76 4.24 -11.14 3.54
N ILE A 77 4.16 -9.88 3.99
CA ILE A 77 4.88 -8.76 3.40
C ILE A 77 6.38 -9.04 3.39
N LEU A 78 6.97 -9.30 4.56
CA LEU A 78 8.42 -9.44 4.73
C LEU A 78 8.99 -10.68 4.04
N ARG A 79 8.27 -11.80 4.04
CA ARG A 79 8.82 -13.10 3.59
C ARG A 79 8.53 -13.42 2.13
N ASN A 80 7.41 -12.94 1.59
CA ASN A 80 6.91 -13.43 0.29
C ASN A 80 6.68 -12.30 -0.74
N ARG A 81 6.45 -11.07 -0.28
CA ARG A 81 5.99 -9.99 -1.16
C ARG A 81 7.01 -8.88 -1.39
N PHE A 82 7.88 -8.64 -0.42
CA PHE A 82 8.99 -7.71 -0.52
C PHE A 82 10.18 -8.39 -1.20
N GLU A 83 10.73 -7.74 -2.21
CA GLU A 83 11.91 -8.20 -2.92
C GLU A 83 12.76 -6.99 -3.34
N ILE A 84 14.08 -7.15 -3.29
CA ILE A 84 15.04 -6.17 -3.82
C ILE A 84 15.75 -6.86 -4.96
N ILE A 85 15.70 -6.25 -6.15
CA ILE A 85 16.36 -6.77 -7.35
C ILE A 85 17.33 -5.74 -7.90
N GLU A 86 18.41 -6.20 -8.53
CA GLU A 86 19.30 -5.36 -9.32
C GLU A 86 18.89 -5.41 -10.79
N ILE A 87 18.78 -4.24 -11.43
CA ILE A 87 18.57 -4.12 -12.88
C ILE A 87 19.75 -3.34 -13.46
N SER A 88 20.82 -4.06 -13.80
CA SER A 88 22.08 -3.45 -14.22
C SER A 88 22.02 -2.81 -15.62
N ASN A 89 21.19 -3.32 -16.53
CA ASN A 89 21.00 -2.74 -17.87
C ASN A 89 20.07 -1.52 -17.81
N PRO A 90 20.55 -0.30 -18.15
CA PRO A 90 19.72 0.91 -18.11
C PRO A 90 18.47 0.85 -18.99
N ARG A 91 18.47 0.05 -20.07
CA ARG A 91 17.31 -0.11 -20.96
C ARG A 91 16.15 -0.87 -20.32
N ASP A 92 16.45 -1.71 -19.32
CA ASP A 92 15.46 -2.51 -18.61
C ASP A 92 14.92 -1.78 -17.35
N GLN A 93 15.55 -0.66 -16.98
CA GLN A 93 15.13 0.18 -15.86
C GLN A 93 13.87 0.96 -16.20
N LYS A 94 12.72 0.55 -15.64
CA LYS A 94 11.47 1.31 -15.83
C LYS A 94 11.46 2.53 -14.93
N LYS A 95 10.87 3.61 -15.43
CA LYS A 95 10.57 4.80 -14.62
C LYS A 95 9.56 4.43 -13.52
N CYS A 96 9.90 4.72 -12.28
CA CYS A 96 9.05 4.53 -11.10
C CYS A 96 9.43 5.57 -10.02
N THR A 97 8.63 5.61 -8.96
CA THR A 97 8.85 6.48 -7.79
C THR A 97 10.19 6.17 -7.14
N LEU A 98 10.94 7.21 -6.77
CA LEU A 98 12.19 7.05 -6.03
C LEU A 98 11.90 6.68 -4.57
N LEU A 99 12.79 5.94 -3.95
CA LEU A 99 12.66 5.57 -2.54
C LEU A 99 12.60 6.84 -1.66
N SER A 100 13.41 7.85 -1.96
CA SER A 100 13.43 9.16 -1.28
C SER A 100 12.08 9.90 -1.31
N GLU A 101 11.29 9.69 -2.37
CA GLU A 101 9.95 10.28 -2.55
C GLU A 101 8.87 9.54 -1.73
N VAL A 102 9.14 8.30 -1.30
CA VAL A 102 8.21 7.55 -0.45
C VAL A 102 8.29 8.08 0.98
N ALA A 103 7.19 8.63 1.48
CA ALA A 103 7.10 9.11 2.86
C ALA A 103 7.39 7.99 3.89
N LEU A 104 7.96 8.36 5.04
CA LEU A 104 8.13 7.45 6.15
C LEU A 104 6.78 7.13 6.81
N PHE A 105 6.66 5.91 7.31
CA PHE A 105 5.52 5.46 8.10
C PHE A 105 5.76 5.76 9.59
N ASP A 106 5.69 7.03 9.96
CA ASP A 106 6.00 7.55 11.30
C ASP A 106 4.78 7.59 12.25
N ALA A 107 3.74 6.83 11.94
CA ALA A 107 2.47 6.87 12.67
C ALA A 107 2.63 6.49 14.16
N TYR A 108 3.55 5.57 14.47
CA TYR A 108 3.79 5.07 15.82
C TYR A 108 5.05 5.66 16.46
N VAL A 109 6.11 5.88 15.68
CA VAL A 109 7.39 6.41 16.14
C VAL A 109 7.73 7.68 15.37
N LYS A 110 7.52 8.84 15.99
CA LYS A 110 7.74 10.17 15.35
C LYS A 110 9.20 10.51 15.09
N THR A 111 10.12 9.84 15.78
CA THR A 111 11.57 9.99 15.58
C THR A 111 12.12 9.02 14.53
N LEU A 112 11.25 8.31 13.79
CA LEU A 112 11.67 7.39 12.74
C LEU A 112 12.42 8.17 11.65
N LYS A 113 13.58 7.65 11.25
CA LYS A 113 14.45 8.30 10.25
C LYS A 113 14.72 7.34 9.10
N ARG A 114 14.87 7.91 7.90
CA ARG A 114 15.39 7.19 6.73
C ARG A 114 16.83 6.76 7.00
N ASP A 115 17.24 5.65 6.43
CA ASP A 115 18.63 5.21 6.48
C ASP A 115 19.51 6.22 5.72
N VAL A 116 20.65 6.58 6.29
CA VAL A 116 21.57 7.55 5.66
C VAL A 116 22.16 6.97 4.38
N VAL A 117 22.47 5.67 4.41
CA VAL A 117 22.96 4.89 3.28
C VAL A 117 22.07 3.66 3.14
N PHE A 118 21.66 3.36 1.92
CA PHE A 118 20.91 2.15 1.63
C PHE A 118 21.82 0.92 1.74
N ASP A 119 21.42 -0.03 2.57
CA ASP A 119 22.05 -1.35 2.71
C ASP A 119 20.96 -2.43 2.66
N MET A 120 21.04 -3.31 1.66
CA MET A 120 20.07 -4.38 1.45
C MET A 120 19.97 -5.33 2.65
N ALA A 121 21.06 -5.56 3.38
CA ALA A 121 21.11 -6.51 4.48
C ALA A 121 20.35 -6.00 5.72
N THR A 122 20.30 -4.68 5.91
CA THR A 122 19.67 -4.04 7.08
C THR A 122 18.41 -3.27 6.73
N PHE A 123 18.04 -3.17 5.45
CA PHE A 123 16.91 -2.40 5.00
C PHE A 123 15.60 -2.90 5.62
N ASN A 124 14.89 -2.00 6.30
CA ASN A 124 13.58 -2.28 6.88
C ASN A 124 12.47 -1.69 5.99
N PRO A 125 11.75 -2.52 5.21
CA PRO A 125 10.72 -2.01 4.31
C PRO A 125 9.50 -1.41 5.03
N LEU A 126 9.27 -1.75 6.30
CA LEU A 126 8.13 -1.26 7.06
C LEU A 126 8.28 0.21 7.46
N LYS A 127 9.48 0.79 7.33
CA LYS A 127 9.73 2.21 7.61
C LYS A 127 9.05 3.14 6.61
N TYR A 128 8.67 2.63 5.44
CA TYR A 128 8.20 3.43 4.32
C TYR A 128 6.72 3.16 4.07
N ASN A 129 5.99 4.20 3.67
CA ASN A 129 4.58 4.10 3.32
C ASN A 129 4.42 3.52 1.90
N PHE A 130 4.95 2.33 1.67
CA PHE A 130 4.78 1.59 0.43
C PHE A 130 3.33 1.17 0.23
N SER A 131 2.97 0.95 -1.03
CA SER A 131 1.64 0.51 -1.45
C SER A 131 1.40 -0.99 -1.15
N PHE A 132 1.60 -1.43 0.09
CA PHE A 132 1.47 -2.83 0.53
C PHE A 132 0.08 -3.43 0.32
N TYR A 133 -0.97 -2.61 0.23
CA TYR A 133 -2.35 -3.08 0.09
C TYR A 133 -2.99 -2.67 -1.24
N ALA A 134 -2.21 -2.07 -2.14
CA ALA A 134 -2.70 -1.69 -3.46
C ALA A 134 -2.86 -2.89 -4.39
N LEU A 135 -3.64 -2.69 -5.45
CA LEU A 135 -3.85 -3.70 -6.47
C LEU A 135 -2.64 -3.78 -7.39
N GLY A 136 -2.07 -4.98 -7.52
CA GLY A 136 -0.96 -5.24 -8.42
C GLY A 136 0.40 -5.14 -7.74
N THR A 137 1.45 -5.23 -8.56
CA THR A 137 2.84 -5.13 -8.11
C THR A 137 3.30 -3.69 -8.23
N HIS A 138 3.88 -3.15 -7.17
CA HIS A 138 4.45 -1.81 -7.13
C HIS A 138 5.97 -1.89 -7.12
N MET A 139 6.60 -0.94 -7.77
CA MET A 139 8.05 -0.86 -7.89
C MET A 139 8.54 0.52 -7.49
N TYR A 140 9.65 0.55 -6.76
CA TYR A 140 10.31 1.77 -6.30
C TYR A 140 11.79 1.67 -6.61
N ARG A 141 12.42 2.75 -7.06
CA ARG A 141 13.86 2.77 -7.36
C ARG A 141 14.63 3.30 -6.16
N VAL A 142 15.67 2.59 -5.74
CA VAL A 142 16.59 3.09 -4.73
C VAL A 142 17.45 4.19 -5.36
N ASP A 143 17.43 5.37 -4.75
CA ASP A 143 18.11 6.58 -5.24
C ASP A 143 19.57 6.33 -5.62
N HIS A 144 19.98 6.83 -6.78
CA HIS A 144 21.35 6.75 -7.30
C HIS A 144 21.93 5.32 -7.41
N THR A 145 21.09 4.29 -7.45
CA THR A 145 21.53 2.90 -7.65
C THR A 145 20.78 2.22 -8.80
N ASN A 146 21.16 0.97 -9.07
CA ASN A 146 20.46 0.04 -9.95
C ASN A 146 19.52 -0.92 -9.18
N TYR A 147 19.28 -0.68 -7.89
CA TYR A 147 18.39 -1.51 -7.08
C TYR A 147 16.94 -1.01 -7.14
N PHE A 148 16.03 -1.98 -7.23
CA PHE A 148 14.60 -1.77 -7.27
C PHE A 148 13.93 -2.59 -6.18
N ILE A 149 13.04 -1.94 -5.44
CA ILE A 149 12.16 -2.57 -4.46
C ILE A 149 10.87 -2.95 -5.16
N ILE A 150 10.51 -4.22 -5.07
CA ILE A 150 9.28 -4.78 -5.62
C ILE A 150 8.36 -5.18 -4.46
N ILE A 151 7.15 -4.64 -4.47
CA ILE A 151 6.07 -5.02 -3.57
C ILE A 151 5.02 -5.77 -4.38
N LYS A 152 5.04 -7.09 -4.29
CA LYS A 152 4.08 -7.95 -4.97
C LYS A 152 2.68 -7.78 -4.38
N SER A 153 1.63 -7.91 -5.18
CA SER A 153 0.22 -7.90 -4.72
C SER A 153 -0.02 -8.93 -3.60
N GLN A 154 -0.98 -8.69 -2.68
CA GLN A 154 -1.43 -9.73 -1.75
C GLN A 154 -2.39 -10.73 -2.41
N HIS A 155 -2.96 -10.35 -3.55
CA HIS A 155 -3.95 -11.10 -4.31
C HIS A 155 -3.30 -11.83 -5.49
N GLN A 156 -2.08 -12.35 -5.31
CA GLN A 156 -1.37 -13.08 -6.37
C GLN A 156 -2.21 -14.30 -6.80
N ARG A 157 -2.31 -14.52 -8.11
CA ARG A 157 -3.07 -15.64 -8.67
C ARG A 157 -2.25 -16.92 -8.61
#